data_AF-A0A378ZRN4-F1
#
_entry.id   AF-A0A378ZRN4-F1
#
_cell.length_a   1.000
_cell.length_b   1.000
_cell.length_c   1.000
_cell.angle_alpha   90.00
_cell.angle_beta   90.00
_cell.angle_gamma   90.00
#
_symmetry.space_group_name_H-M   'P 1'
#
loop_
_entity.id
_entity.type
_entity.pdbx_description
1 polymer ?
#
loop_
_entity_poly.entity_id
_entity_poly.type
_entity_poly.pdbx_seq_one_letter_code
_entity_poly.pdbx_strand_id
1 'polypeptide(L)'
;MTEASPNSNIAEFTVSDISFSIKRTLEDAFGYVRVRGELGRISRPGSGHIYLDLKDDRSVLSAVIWKGAVSKLKIQPEQGLEVIATGKVTTFPGQSKYQMVIDALEPAGAGALMALLEERKRKLAAEGLFAPERKRPLPTLPRVIGVVTSPTGAVIRDILHRISDRFPLHVLVWPVRVQGETCGAEVANGIRGFNALPEGGAIPRPDLIIVARGGGSLEDLWGFNDEAVVRAAAESAIPLISAVGHETDWTLIDLAADLRAPTPTGAAEIAVPVKAELLASLNDLNRRLSAGLLRLVASRRTELRAAAAALPAPRDLLALPRQRFDFAAGNLERGLSVNTRAHRTRLMRAEALLTPLTLARRTTQARDRLTGLEERLARALTVAIASQSQRLNAVSGRLTPAPLIRQIRLGQERLGTLSTRLGRTGQQLTQERRARLDSLSKLLKSLSYKDVLSRGYALVRAADGQPLRNPADAPAGTLLSIELAGGQISAEVVEGDGPASSSAGSSTVPPAKKPRAAKAAASKPDAPASNQGSLF
;
A
#
# COMPACT_ATOMS: atom_id res chain seq x y z
N MET A 1 -6.71 157.40 -14.89
CA MET A 1 -7.55 157.41 -13.68
C MET A 1 -8.97 157.66 -14.13
N THR A 2 -9.85 156.71 -13.83
CA THR A 2 -11.32 156.81 -13.91
C THR A 2 -11.79 155.77 -12.90
N GLU A 3 -11.85 156.18 -11.64
CA GLU A 3 -13.12 156.48 -10.94
C GLU A 3 -13.85 155.19 -10.55
N ALA A 4 -13.73 154.83 -9.28
CA ALA A 4 -14.42 153.71 -8.67
C ALA A 4 -15.13 154.18 -7.40
N SER A 5 -16.44 153.93 -7.29
CA SER A 5 -17.24 154.03 -6.07
C SER A 5 -18.67 153.55 -6.34
N PRO A 6 -19.37 152.93 -5.36
CA PRO A 6 -18.84 151.93 -4.42
C PRO A 6 -19.82 150.74 -4.23
N ASN A 7 -19.56 149.90 -3.23
CA ASN A 7 -20.51 148.94 -2.63
C ASN A 7 -20.93 147.70 -3.45
N SER A 8 -19.93 146.87 -3.80
CA SER A 8 -20.10 145.42 -3.72
C SER A 8 -18.85 144.79 -3.11
N ASN A 9 -19.00 143.84 -2.18
CA ASN A 9 -17.88 143.06 -1.64
C ASN A 9 -17.46 141.89 -2.57
N ILE A 10 -17.83 141.98 -3.85
CA ILE A 10 -17.56 140.99 -4.88
C ILE A 10 -16.53 141.61 -5.84
N ALA A 11 -15.34 141.01 -5.92
CA ALA A 11 -14.32 141.46 -6.85
C ALA A 11 -14.67 141.07 -8.29
N GLU A 12 -14.50 142.00 -9.23
CA GLU A 12 -14.56 141.70 -10.66
C GLU A 12 -13.28 141.00 -11.11
N PHE A 13 -13.42 139.91 -11.86
CA PHE A 13 -12.32 139.13 -12.44
C PHE A 13 -12.50 139.06 -13.95
N THR A 14 -11.41 139.15 -14.74
CA THR A 14 -11.52 138.78 -16.16
C THR A 14 -11.72 137.28 -16.31
N VAL A 15 -12.20 136.85 -17.48
CA VAL A 15 -12.37 135.43 -17.83
C VAL A 15 -11.05 134.66 -17.68
N SER A 16 -9.91 135.31 -17.94
CA SER A 16 -8.58 134.75 -17.71
C SER A 16 -8.27 134.60 -16.22
N ASP A 17 -8.44 135.67 -15.44
CA ASP A 17 -8.07 135.68 -14.01
C ASP A 17 -8.86 134.64 -13.22
N ILE A 18 -10.18 134.53 -13.47
CA ILE A 18 -11.01 133.54 -12.79
C ILE A 18 -10.65 132.11 -13.21
N SER A 19 -10.33 131.88 -14.49
CA SER A 19 -9.92 130.56 -14.99
C SER A 19 -8.56 130.11 -14.45
N PHE A 20 -7.60 131.03 -14.32
CA PHE A 20 -6.30 130.75 -13.67
C PHE A 20 -6.42 130.63 -12.15
N SER A 21 -7.30 131.41 -11.50
CA SER A 21 -7.58 131.30 -10.07
C SER A 21 -8.22 129.95 -9.72
N ILE A 22 -9.20 129.51 -10.52
CA ILE A 22 -9.81 128.17 -10.43
C ILE A 22 -8.74 127.09 -10.65
N LYS A 23 -7.89 127.23 -11.69
CA LYS A 23 -6.80 126.27 -11.93
C LYS A 23 -5.88 126.13 -10.72
N ARG A 24 -5.38 127.25 -10.18
CA ARG A 24 -4.47 127.26 -9.03
C ARG A 24 -5.15 126.66 -7.80
N THR A 25 -6.40 127.04 -7.53
CA THR A 25 -7.16 126.50 -6.38
C THR A 25 -7.36 124.99 -6.47
N LEU A 26 -7.61 124.43 -7.67
CA LEU A 26 -7.71 122.98 -7.87
C LEU A 26 -6.35 122.26 -7.79
N GLU A 27 -5.28 122.87 -8.30
CA GLU A 27 -3.93 122.30 -8.21
C GLU A 27 -3.33 122.38 -6.79
N ASP A 28 -3.68 123.41 -6.02
CA ASP A 28 -3.30 123.57 -4.62
C ASP A 28 -4.08 122.59 -3.72
N ALA A 29 -5.39 122.43 -3.94
CA ALA A 29 -6.26 121.57 -3.11
C ALA A 29 -6.22 120.08 -3.47
N PHE A 30 -5.99 119.74 -4.75
CA PHE A 30 -6.04 118.36 -5.28
C PHE A 30 -4.79 118.00 -6.10
N GLY A 31 -3.63 118.52 -5.68
CA GLY A 31 -2.36 118.46 -6.41
C GLY A 31 -1.73 117.08 -6.61
N TYR A 32 -2.14 116.06 -5.84
CA TYR A 32 -1.89 114.64 -6.11
C TYR A 32 -2.90 113.77 -5.36
N VAL A 33 -3.73 113.02 -6.08
CA VAL A 33 -4.89 112.27 -5.55
C VAL A 33 -4.96 110.85 -6.11
N ARG A 34 -5.65 109.97 -5.37
CA ARG A 34 -6.05 108.63 -5.81
C ARG A 34 -7.56 108.62 -5.99
N VAL A 35 -8.05 108.30 -7.18
CA VAL A 35 -9.47 108.26 -7.54
C VAL A 35 -9.83 106.83 -7.96
N ARG A 36 -10.81 106.24 -7.29
CA ARG A 36 -11.40 104.95 -7.67
C ARG A 36 -12.54 105.19 -8.67
N GLY A 37 -12.66 104.35 -9.68
CA GLY A 37 -13.77 104.38 -10.64
C GLY A 37 -13.63 103.30 -11.72
N GLU A 38 -14.68 103.08 -12.48
CA GLU A 38 -14.67 102.21 -13.66
C GLU A 38 -14.22 103.00 -14.90
N LEU A 39 -13.40 102.39 -15.75
CA LEU A 39 -12.99 102.98 -17.02
C LEU A 39 -14.17 103.01 -18.00
N GLY A 40 -14.68 104.22 -18.26
CA GLY A 40 -15.73 104.51 -19.22
C GLY A 40 -15.22 104.53 -20.66
N ARG A 41 -15.52 105.61 -21.39
CA ARG A 41 -15.07 105.77 -22.78
C ARG A 41 -13.54 105.91 -22.81
N ILE A 42 -12.88 105.20 -23.72
CA ILE A 42 -11.43 105.32 -23.96
C ILE A 42 -11.19 105.75 -25.41
N SER A 43 -10.29 106.71 -25.61
CA SER A 43 -9.85 107.20 -26.91
C SER A 43 -8.33 107.19 -26.98
N ARG A 44 -7.78 106.68 -28.10
CA ARG A 44 -6.33 106.50 -28.32
C ARG A 44 -5.90 107.17 -29.64
N PRO A 45 -5.82 108.52 -29.73
CA PRO A 45 -5.42 109.21 -30.95
C PRO A 45 -3.97 108.96 -31.35
N GLY A 46 -3.63 109.18 -32.62
CA GLY A 46 -2.28 108.98 -33.18
C GLY A 46 -1.15 109.81 -32.55
N SER A 47 -1.46 110.78 -31.69
CA SER A 47 -0.47 111.47 -30.84
C SER A 47 0.17 110.55 -29.78
N GLY A 48 -0.43 109.41 -29.49
CA GLY A 48 0.03 108.48 -28.45
C GLY A 48 -0.29 108.96 -27.04
N HIS A 49 -1.40 109.69 -26.86
CA HIS A 49 -1.99 109.96 -25.54
C HIS A 49 -3.26 109.12 -25.41
N ILE A 50 -3.60 108.75 -24.18
CA ILE A 50 -4.87 108.06 -23.90
C ILE A 50 -5.76 109.05 -23.18
N TYR A 51 -6.93 109.34 -23.76
CA TYR A 51 -8.00 110.07 -23.08
C TYR A 51 -9.02 109.04 -22.61
N LEU A 52 -9.43 109.12 -21.35
CA LEU A 52 -10.40 108.21 -20.77
C LEU A 52 -11.33 108.94 -19.79
N ASP A 53 -12.50 108.39 -19.55
CA ASP A 53 -13.39 108.86 -18.50
C ASP A 53 -13.35 107.87 -17.31
N LEU A 54 -13.12 108.37 -16.10
CA LEU A 54 -13.33 107.63 -14.85
C LEU A 54 -14.78 107.86 -14.41
N LYS A 55 -15.57 106.80 -14.28
CA LYS A 55 -16.97 106.89 -13.82
C LYS A 55 -17.20 106.15 -12.50
N ASP A 56 -18.19 106.63 -11.76
CA ASP A 56 -18.75 106.06 -10.54
C ASP A 56 -20.28 106.16 -10.62
N ASP A 57 -21.03 105.57 -9.69
CA ASP A 57 -22.51 105.46 -9.70
C ASP A 57 -23.27 106.79 -9.95
N ARG A 58 -22.63 107.93 -9.71
CA ARG A 58 -23.23 109.27 -9.77
C ARG A 58 -22.45 110.32 -10.57
N SER A 59 -21.23 110.00 -11.00
CA SER A 59 -20.25 111.03 -11.44
C SER A 59 -19.32 110.51 -12.54
N VAL A 60 -18.83 111.43 -13.37
CA VAL A 60 -17.83 111.15 -14.42
C VAL A 60 -16.74 112.21 -14.38
N LEU A 61 -15.48 111.78 -14.36
CA LEU A 61 -14.27 112.60 -14.36
C LEU A 61 -13.42 112.25 -15.59
N SER A 62 -13.35 113.15 -16.56
CA SER A 62 -12.46 112.97 -17.71
C SER A 62 -11.00 113.06 -17.30
N ALA A 63 -10.16 112.27 -17.95
CA ALA A 63 -8.75 112.10 -17.62
C ALA A 63 -7.87 111.90 -18.87
N VAL A 64 -6.56 112.13 -18.70
CA VAL A 64 -5.55 111.98 -19.75
C VAL A 64 -4.29 111.31 -19.20
N ILE A 65 -3.76 110.35 -19.97
CA ILE A 65 -2.45 109.75 -19.77
C ILE A 65 -1.54 110.22 -20.90
N TRP A 66 -0.52 111.00 -20.57
CA TRP A 66 0.45 111.50 -21.54
C TRP A 66 1.38 110.38 -22.03
N LYS A 67 1.92 110.52 -23.26
CA LYS A 67 2.72 109.47 -23.93
C LYS A 67 3.84 108.87 -23.07
N GLY A 68 4.55 109.70 -22.30
CA GLY A 68 5.63 109.26 -21.41
C GLY A 68 5.18 108.53 -20.13
N ALA A 69 3.90 108.61 -19.78
CA ALA A 69 3.28 107.83 -18.71
C ALA A 69 2.65 106.53 -19.24
N VAL A 70 2.09 106.53 -20.46
CA VAL A 70 1.52 105.32 -21.11
C VAL A 70 2.53 104.16 -21.11
N SER A 71 3.79 104.42 -21.47
CA SER A 71 4.86 103.41 -21.49
C SER A 71 5.32 102.91 -20.11
N LYS A 72 4.77 103.43 -19.01
CA LYS A 72 5.09 103.05 -17.61
C LYS A 72 3.93 102.36 -16.89
N LEU A 73 2.76 102.24 -17.53
CA LEU A 73 1.60 101.59 -16.93
C LEU A 73 1.85 100.09 -16.77
N LYS A 74 1.52 99.54 -15.59
CA LYS A 74 1.57 98.08 -15.34
C LYS A 74 0.46 97.32 -16.08
N ILE A 75 -0.63 98.00 -16.46
CA ILE A 75 -1.84 97.45 -17.09
C ILE A 75 -2.30 98.43 -18.17
N GLN A 76 -2.76 97.96 -19.33
CA GLN A 76 -3.39 98.84 -20.33
C GLN A 76 -4.81 99.19 -19.91
N PRO A 77 -5.25 100.46 -20.08
CA PRO A 77 -6.62 100.86 -19.73
C PRO A 77 -7.62 100.27 -20.74
N GLU A 78 -8.51 99.42 -20.26
CA GLU A 78 -9.60 98.79 -21.02
C GLU A 78 -10.97 99.22 -20.48
N GLN A 79 -11.96 99.35 -21.37
CA GLN A 79 -13.29 99.82 -21.01
C GLN A 79 -14.02 98.75 -20.16
N GLY A 80 -14.61 99.17 -19.04
CA GLY A 80 -15.25 98.28 -18.07
C GLY A 80 -14.35 97.83 -16.92
N LEU A 81 -13.05 98.13 -16.95
CA LEU A 81 -12.13 97.79 -15.87
C LEU A 81 -12.29 98.77 -14.69
N GLU A 82 -12.51 98.25 -13.49
CA GLU A 82 -12.44 99.05 -12.26
C GLU A 82 -10.97 99.35 -11.90
N VAL A 83 -10.67 100.60 -11.57
CA VAL A 83 -9.29 101.09 -11.36
C VAL A 83 -9.18 102.07 -10.19
N ILE A 84 -7.97 102.16 -9.61
CA ILE A 84 -7.51 103.30 -8.84
C ILE A 84 -6.52 104.08 -9.73
N ALA A 85 -6.97 105.21 -10.24
CA ALA A 85 -6.12 106.17 -10.95
C ALA A 85 -5.39 107.06 -9.93
N THR A 86 -4.08 107.27 -10.13
CA THR A 86 -3.26 108.13 -9.28
C THR A 86 -2.61 109.22 -10.13
N GLY A 87 -2.69 110.48 -9.69
CA GLY A 87 -2.21 111.62 -10.47
C GLY A 87 -2.77 112.96 -10.01
N LYS A 88 -2.80 113.96 -10.89
CA LYS A 88 -3.11 115.37 -10.55
C LYS A 88 -4.42 115.84 -11.15
N VAL A 89 -5.24 116.56 -10.40
CA VAL A 89 -6.39 117.29 -10.98
C VAL A 89 -5.94 118.66 -11.46
N THR A 90 -6.25 118.99 -12.71
CA THR A 90 -5.91 120.28 -13.33
C THR A 90 -7.07 120.76 -14.19
N THR A 91 -7.14 122.06 -14.47
CA THR A 91 -8.05 122.59 -15.49
C THR A 91 -7.29 122.96 -16.75
N PHE A 92 -7.98 122.96 -17.89
CA PHE A 92 -7.49 123.55 -19.13
C PHE A 92 -8.15 124.92 -19.33
N PRO A 93 -7.46 126.05 -19.04
CA PRO A 93 -8.09 127.38 -19.00
C PRO A 93 -8.77 127.79 -20.31
N GLY A 94 -8.28 127.33 -21.45
CA GLY A 94 -8.87 127.64 -22.76
C GLY A 94 -10.18 126.92 -23.09
N GLN A 95 -10.69 126.04 -22.23
CA GLN A 95 -12.00 125.38 -22.40
C GLN A 95 -12.81 125.24 -21.08
N SER A 96 -12.32 125.80 -19.97
CA SER A 96 -12.95 125.72 -18.63
C SER A 96 -13.33 124.31 -18.15
N LYS A 97 -12.65 123.27 -18.67
CA LYS A 97 -12.83 121.87 -18.24
C LYS A 97 -11.79 121.49 -17.19
N TYR A 98 -12.22 120.79 -16.15
CA TYR A 98 -11.32 120.06 -15.25
C TYR A 98 -11.08 118.65 -15.77
N GLN A 99 -9.88 118.12 -15.52
CA GLN A 99 -9.48 116.77 -15.92
C GLN A 99 -8.41 116.22 -14.97
N MET A 100 -8.31 114.90 -14.85
CA MET A 100 -7.21 114.25 -14.14
C MET A 100 -6.07 113.89 -15.11
N VAL A 101 -4.84 114.36 -14.83
CA VAL A 101 -3.63 113.81 -15.44
C VAL A 101 -3.24 112.58 -14.63
N ILE A 102 -3.27 111.40 -15.24
CA ILE A 102 -2.99 110.13 -14.57
C ILE A 102 -1.52 109.76 -14.81
N ASP A 103 -0.77 109.61 -13.70
CA ASP A 103 0.63 109.22 -13.68
C ASP A 103 0.80 107.70 -13.46
N ALA A 104 -0.11 107.08 -12.70
CA ALA A 104 -0.14 105.64 -12.47
C ALA A 104 -1.58 105.10 -12.43
N LEU A 105 -1.76 103.87 -12.90
CA LEU A 105 -3.05 103.17 -12.94
C LEU A 105 -2.91 101.80 -12.29
N GLU A 106 -3.73 101.55 -11.28
CA GLU A 106 -3.79 100.28 -10.53
C GLU A 106 -5.19 99.68 -10.72
N PRO A 107 -5.37 98.35 -10.74
CA PRO A 107 -6.69 97.76 -10.82
C PRO A 107 -7.40 97.89 -9.46
N ALA A 108 -8.69 98.16 -9.49
CA ALA A 108 -9.56 98.05 -8.31
C ALA A 108 -10.39 96.76 -8.40
N GLY A 109 -10.80 96.25 -7.24
CA GLY A 109 -11.74 95.13 -7.15
C GLY A 109 -11.14 93.74 -7.40
N ALA A 110 -11.76 92.73 -6.81
CA ALA A 110 -11.29 91.35 -6.89
C ALA A 110 -11.37 90.75 -8.32
N GLY A 111 -12.21 91.30 -9.21
CA GLY A 111 -12.41 90.77 -10.56
C GLY A 111 -11.14 90.77 -11.42
N ALA A 112 -10.33 91.83 -11.34
CA ALA A 112 -9.07 91.93 -12.07
C ALA A 112 -8.02 90.93 -11.56
N LEU A 113 -7.97 90.71 -10.23
CA LEU A 113 -7.12 89.68 -9.62
C LEU A 113 -7.58 88.27 -10.02
N MET A 114 -8.89 88.00 -10.02
CA MET A 114 -9.43 86.71 -10.47
C MET A 114 -9.13 86.44 -11.95
N ALA A 115 -9.21 87.43 -12.83
CA ALA A 115 -8.85 87.28 -14.24
C ALA A 115 -7.36 86.90 -14.42
N LEU A 116 -6.46 87.58 -13.71
CA LEU A 116 -5.01 87.26 -13.71
C LEU A 116 -4.72 85.87 -13.11
N LEU A 117 -5.49 85.45 -12.10
CA LEU A 117 -5.39 84.11 -11.50
C LEU A 117 -5.85 83.03 -12.47
N GLU A 118 -6.98 83.23 -13.14
CA GLU A 118 -7.53 82.28 -14.13
C GLU A 118 -6.61 82.14 -15.36
N GLU A 119 -5.98 83.23 -15.81
CA GLU A 119 -4.97 83.19 -16.87
C GLU A 119 -3.71 82.42 -16.45
N ARG A 120 -3.13 82.74 -15.28
CA ARG A 120 -1.98 82.02 -14.70
C ARG A 120 -2.30 80.52 -14.53
N LYS A 121 -3.48 80.21 -13.98
CA LYS A 121 -4.01 78.85 -13.82
C LYS A 121 -4.07 78.12 -15.16
N ARG A 122 -4.63 78.74 -16.20
CA ARG A 122 -4.70 78.13 -17.55
C ARG A 122 -3.32 77.88 -18.16
N LYS A 123 -2.38 78.83 -18.02
CA LYS A 123 -0.98 78.68 -18.48
C LYS A 123 -0.30 77.50 -17.78
N LEU A 124 -0.30 77.48 -16.46
CA LEU A 124 0.42 76.48 -15.66
C LEU A 124 -0.25 75.09 -15.71
N ALA A 125 -1.57 75.03 -15.95
CA ALA A 125 -2.29 73.80 -16.28
C ALA A 125 -1.85 73.22 -17.64
N ALA A 126 -1.67 74.06 -18.66
CA ALA A 126 -1.19 73.62 -19.98
C ALA A 126 0.27 73.11 -19.94
N GLU A 127 1.08 73.60 -19.00
CA GLU A 127 2.42 73.05 -18.68
C GLU A 127 2.39 71.75 -17.85
N GLY A 128 1.20 71.25 -17.48
CA GLY A 128 1.05 70.02 -16.69
C GLY A 128 1.57 70.13 -15.25
N LEU A 129 1.64 71.34 -14.67
CA LEU A 129 2.11 71.54 -13.28
C LEU A 129 1.11 71.09 -12.22
N PHE A 130 -0.17 70.92 -12.59
CA PHE A 130 -1.25 70.45 -11.72
C PHE A 130 -1.67 68.98 -11.98
N ALA A 131 -0.94 68.27 -12.84
CA ALA A 131 -1.27 66.90 -13.25
C ALA A 131 -1.24 65.93 -12.05
N PRO A 132 -2.29 65.13 -11.81
CA PRO A 132 -2.36 64.24 -10.65
C PRO A 132 -1.27 63.16 -10.64
N GLU A 133 -0.76 62.76 -11.81
CA GLU A 133 0.32 61.79 -11.97
C GLU A 133 1.67 62.29 -11.43
N ARG A 134 1.82 63.60 -11.20
CA ARG A 134 3.02 64.19 -10.57
C ARG A 134 2.95 64.19 -9.04
N LYS A 135 1.77 64.00 -8.45
CA LYS A 135 1.56 64.13 -7.00
C LYS A 135 2.12 62.92 -6.27
N ARG A 136 2.96 63.17 -5.26
CA ARG A 136 3.64 62.17 -4.45
C ARG A 136 2.73 61.67 -3.32
N PRO A 137 2.73 60.37 -3.00
CA PRO A 137 2.05 59.88 -1.81
C PRO A 137 2.73 60.42 -0.55
N LEU A 138 1.93 60.79 0.45
CA LEU A 138 2.43 61.25 1.75
C LEU A 138 3.10 60.10 2.54
N PRO A 139 4.18 60.36 3.30
CA PRO A 139 4.77 59.37 4.19
C PRO A 139 3.80 59.03 5.32
N THR A 140 3.61 57.74 5.62
CA THR A 140 2.68 57.28 6.66
C THR A 140 3.18 57.51 8.09
N LEU A 141 4.49 57.71 8.27
CA LEU A 141 5.14 58.02 9.53
C LEU A 141 6.42 58.83 9.26
N PRO A 142 6.32 60.15 9.01
CA PRO A 142 7.49 61.01 8.86
C PRO A 142 8.28 61.09 10.17
N ARG A 143 9.59 61.29 10.06
CA ARG A 143 10.50 61.53 11.19
C ARG A 143 10.74 63.03 11.39
N VAL A 144 10.79 63.78 10.29
CA VAL A 144 11.01 65.23 10.26
C VAL A 144 10.00 65.91 9.34
N ILE A 145 9.29 66.92 9.86
CA ILE A 145 8.40 67.78 9.07
C ILE A 145 9.04 69.17 8.94
N GLY A 146 9.11 69.68 7.70
CA GLY A 146 9.50 71.05 7.40
C GLY A 146 8.26 71.94 7.30
N VAL A 147 8.23 73.08 8.00
CA VAL A 147 7.11 74.04 7.94
C VAL A 147 7.61 75.37 7.39
N VAL A 148 7.06 75.80 6.25
CA VAL A 148 7.34 77.09 5.61
C VAL A 148 6.25 78.07 6.05
N THR A 149 6.55 78.92 7.03
CA THR A 149 5.60 79.91 7.58
C THR A 149 6.32 81.02 8.39
N SER A 150 5.57 81.97 8.95
CA SER A 150 6.10 83.01 9.84
C SER A 150 6.36 82.47 11.24
N PRO A 151 7.57 82.65 11.83
CA PRO A 151 7.93 82.09 13.13
C PRO A 151 7.18 82.72 14.32
N THR A 152 6.54 83.88 14.14
CA THR A 152 5.82 84.59 15.23
C THR A 152 4.30 84.34 15.23
N GLY A 153 3.75 83.71 14.19
CA GLY A 153 2.30 83.52 14.02
C GLY A 153 1.63 82.63 15.06
N ALA A 154 0.30 82.62 15.09
CA ALA A 154 -0.49 81.59 15.77
C ALA A 154 -0.35 80.24 15.04
N VAL A 155 -0.49 80.25 13.71
CA VAL A 155 -0.33 79.15 12.75
C VAL A 155 0.73 78.12 13.15
N ILE A 156 1.98 78.56 13.41
CA ILE A 156 3.07 77.65 13.75
C ILE A 156 2.90 77.02 15.14
N ARG A 157 2.34 77.74 16.11
CA ARG A 157 2.02 77.22 17.45
C ARG A 157 0.88 76.20 17.37
N ASP A 158 -0.12 76.44 16.53
CA ASP A 158 -1.25 75.53 16.32
C ASP A 158 -0.79 74.21 15.66
N ILE A 159 0.07 74.30 14.63
CA ILE A 159 0.73 73.15 13.99
C ILE A 159 1.57 72.37 15.02
N LEU A 160 2.47 73.04 15.74
CA LEU A 160 3.36 72.41 16.72
C LEU A 160 2.56 71.74 17.86
N HIS A 161 1.48 72.37 18.32
CA HIS A 161 0.61 71.80 19.35
C HIS A 161 -0.13 70.55 18.83
N ARG A 162 -0.74 70.61 17.65
CA ARG A 162 -1.48 69.47 17.07
C ARG A 162 -0.57 68.28 16.76
N ILE A 163 0.65 68.53 16.26
CA ILE A 163 1.68 67.49 16.07
C ILE A 163 2.11 66.91 17.42
N SER A 164 2.45 67.75 18.42
CA SER A 164 2.88 67.28 19.74
C SER A 164 1.81 66.47 20.49
N ASP A 165 0.53 66.76 20.25
CA ASP A 165 -0.58 65.98 20.79
C ASP A 165 -0.81 64.66 20.02
N ARG A 166 -0.94 64.69 18.68
CA ARG A 166 -1.19 63.49 17.87
C ARG A 166 0.00 62.53 17.82
N PHE A 167 1.20 63.03 17.54
CA PHE A 167 2.44 62.26 17.36
C PHE A 167 3.68 63.17 17.45
N PRO A 168 4.33 63.28 18.63
CA PRO A 168 5.55 64.06 18.79
C PRO A 168 6.67 63.60 17.84
N LEU A 169 7.09 64.50 16.95
CA LEU A 169 8.24 64.32 16.04
C LEU A 169 9.05 65.61 15.92
N HIS A 170 10.14 65.59 15.15
CA HIS A 170 10.99 66.78 14.97
C HIS A 170 10.43 67.71 13.88
N VAL A 171 10.21 68.97 14.21
CA VAL A 171 9.70 69.98 13.28
C VAL A 171 10.77 71.03 13.02
N LEU A 172 11.11 71.24 11.73
CA LEU A 172 11.98 72.31 11.26
C LEU A 172 11.14 73.44 10.70
N VAL A 173 11.39 74.68 11.12
CA VAL A 173 10.70 75.86 10.60
C VAL A 173 11.62 76.62 9.66
N TRP A 174 11.20 76.82 8.41
CA TRP A 174 11.84 77.78 7.51
C TRP A 174 11.09 79.12 7.63
N PRO A 175 11.69 80.15 8.25
CA PRO A 175 11.01 81.41 8.48
C PRO A 175 10.84 82.18 7.16
N VAL A 176 9.59 82.52 6.84
CA VAL A 176 9.25 83.35 5.67
C VAL A 176 8.20 84.40 6.04
N ARG A 177 8.17 85.51 5.31
CA ARG A 177 7.01 86.40 5.28
C ARG A 177 5.86 85.71 4.56
N VAL A 178 4.68 85.71 5.18
CA VAL A 178 3.45 85.09 4.66
C VAL A 178 2.45 86.12 4.10
N GLN A 179 2.91 87.36 3.86
CA GLN A 179 2.11 88.47 3.33
C GLN A 179 3.04 89.53 2.69
N GLY A 180 2.50 90.34 1.78
CA GLY A 180 3.22 91.38 1.05
C GLY A 180 4.02 90.86 -0.17
N GLU A 181 4.54 91.79 -0.98
CA GLU A 181 5.08 91.52 -2.33
C GLU A 181 6.26 90.50 -2.37
N THR A 182 7.01 90.34 -1.28
CA THR A 182 8.13 89.39 -1.20
C THR A 182 7.72 87.96 -0.83
N CYS A 183 6.47 87.74 -0.39
CA CYS A 183 5.96 86.46 0.09
C CYS A 183 6.20 85.31 -0.90
N GLY A 184 5.86 85.50 -2.18
CA GLY A 184 6.01 84.44 -3.19
C GLY A 184 7.47 84.01 -3.41
N ALA A 185 8.40 84.96 -3.42
CA ALA A 185 9.83 84.67 -3.54
C ALA A 185 10.39 83.97 -2.30
N GLU A 186 10.01 84.41 -1.10
CA GLU A 186 10.45 83.80 0.16
C GLU A 186 9.91 82.38 0.35
N VAL A 187 8.63 82.14 0.09
CA VAL A 187 8.00 80.80 0.15
C VAL A 187 8.65 79.84 -0.86
N ALA A 188 8.84 80.28 -2.11
CA ALA A 188 9.50 79.47 -3.14
C ALA A 188 10.95 79.10 -2.76
N ASN A 189 11.67 80.02 -2.13
CA ASN A 189 13.02 79.76 -1.62
C ASN A 189 13.02 78.84 -0.40
N GLY A 190 12.01 78.88 0.46
CA GLY A 190 11.85 77.92 1.57
C GLY A 190 11.62 76.49 1.09
N ILE A 191 10.75 76.29 0.09
CA ILE A 191 10.49 74.98 -0.52
C ILE A 191 11.76 74.44 -1.19
N ARG A 192 12.45 75.25 -2.01
CA ARG A 192 13.72 74.86 -2.64
C ARG A 192 14.83 74.63 -1.61
N GLY A 193 14.87 75.43 -0.54
CA GLY A 193 15.83 75.32 0.55
C GLY A 193 15.75 73.98 1.29
N PHE A 194 14.54 73.54 1.68
CA PHE A 194 14.35 72.20 2.25
C PHE A 194 14.71 71.08 1.27
N ASN A 195 14.40 71.24 -0.03
CA ASN A 195 14.76 70.26 -1.05
C ASN A 195 16.27 70.17 -1.32
N ALA A 196 17.02 71.25 -1.10
CA ALA A 196 18.47 71.32 -1.27
C ALA A 196 19.28 70.85 -0.05
N LEU A 197 18.63 70.50 1.08
CA LEU A 197 19.32 69.92 2.24
C LEU A 197 19.90 68.54 1.88
N PRO A 198 21.20 68.29 2.11
CA PRO A 198 21.82 67.00 1.81
C PRO A 198 21.33 65.90 2.77
N GLU A 199 21.14 64.71 2.24
CA GLU A 199 20.76 63.53 3.02
C GLU A 199 21.90 63.14 3.97
N GLY A 200 21.60 63.05 5.27
CA GLY A 200 22.61 62.89 6.32
C GLY A 200 23.35 64.18 6.74
N GLY A 201 22.92 65.35 6.27
CA GLY A 201 23.46 66.65 6.70
C GLY A 201 23.20 66.98 8.18
N ALA A 202 23.92 67.98 8.70
CA ALA A 202 23.80 68.45 10.09
C ALA A 202 22.41 69.00 10.45
N ILE A 203 21.66 69.49 9.46
CA ILE A 203 20.22 69.72 9.53
C ILE A 203 19.56 68.57 8.75
N PRO A 204 18.67 67.77 9.35
CA PRO A 204 18.06 66.66 8.64
C PRO A 204 17.09 67.16 7.56
N ARG A 205 17.15 66.57 6.37
CA ARG A 205 16.17 66.79 5.30
C ARG A 205 14.77 66.35 5.77
N PRO A 206 13.71 67.17 5.61
CA PRO A 206 12.34 66.74 5.93
C PRO A 206 11.86 65.58 5.06
N ASP A 207 11.02 64.72 5.63
CA ASP A 207 10.26 63.69 4.89
C ASP A 207 8.98 64.28 4.26
N LEU A 208 8.54 65.44 4.76
CA LEU A 208 7.30 66.12 4.39
C LEU A 208 7.43 67.63 4.61
N ILE A 209 6.91 68.44 3.69
CA ILE A 209 6.80 69.90 3.80
C ILE A 209 5.33 70.31 4.04
N ILE A 210 5.10 71.27 4.93
CA ILE A 210 3.83 71.99 5.07
C ILE A 210 4.07 73.47 4.76
N VAL A 211 3.34 74.04 3.81
CA VAL A 211 3.31 75.49 3.55
C VAL A 211 2.02 76.03 4.16
N ALA A 212 2.13 76.87 5.21
CA ALA A 212 0.99 77.22 6.06
C ALA A 212 0.80 78.72 6.27
N ARG A 213 -0.46 79.16 6.22
CA ARG A 213 -0.90 80.53 6.49
C ARG A 213 -2.18 80.53 7.32
N GLY A 214 -2.43 81.61 8.06
CA GLY A 214 -3.72 81.87 8.68
C GLY A 214 -4.68 82.58 7.71
N GLY A 215 -5.92 82.79 8.15
CA GLY A 215 -6.88 83.59 7.41
C GLY A 215 -6.41 85.04 7.19
N GLY A 216 -6.82 85.62 6.06
CA GLY A 216 -6.60 87.01 5.65
C GLY A 216 -7.44 87.34 4.42
N SER A 217 -7.26 88.52 3.82
CA SER A 217 -7.98 88.87 2.57
C SER A 217 -7.40 88.14 1.34
N LEU A 218 -8.10 88.22 0.20
CA LEU A 218 -7.62 87.67 -1.07
C LEU A 218 -6.30 88.33 -1.53
N GLU A 219 -6.11 89.62 -1.25
CA GLU A 219 -4.87 90.37 -1.53
C GLU A 219 -3.70 89.80 -0.70
N ASP A 220 -4.01 89.43 0.53
CA ASP A 220 -3.10 88.90 1.55
C ASP A 220 -2.64 87.46 1.23
N LEU A 221 -3.50 86.70 0.53
CA LEU A 221 -3.23 85.38 -0.05
C LEU A 221 -2.50 85.44 -1.41
N TRP A 222 -2.37 86.62 -2.03
CA TRP A 222 -1.99 86.74 -3.43
C TRP A 222 -0.57 86.21 -3.75
N GLY A 223 0.39 86.34 -2.83
CA GLY A 223 1.76 85.84 -3.01
C GLY A 223 1.88 84.32 -3.17
N PHE A 224 0.84 83.55 -2.83
CA PHE A 224 0.76 82.11 -3.03
C PHE A 224 0.24 81.71 -4.43
N ASN A 225 -0.15 82.71 -5.24
CA ASN A 225 -0.52 82.56 -6.65
C ASN A 225 0.62 82.94 -7.61
N ASP A 226 1.84 83.13 -7.11
CA ASP A 226 3.02 83.44 -7.94
C ASP A 226 3.65 82.19 -8.55
N GLU A 227 3.98 82.31 -9.85
CA GLU A 227 4.55 81.23 -10.66
C GLU A 227 5.82 80.62 -10.04
N ALA A 228 6.62 81.42 -9.32
CA ALA A 228 7.80 80.96 -8.60
C ALA A 228 7.48 79.94 -7.50
N VAL A 229 6.36 80.11 -6.78
CA VAL A 229 5.85 79.20 -5.73
C VAL A 229 5.28 77.94 -6.35
N VAL A 230 4.43 78.10 -7.37
CA VAL A 230 3.77 76.99 -8.07
C VAL A 230 4.80 76.04 -8.67
N ARG A 231 5.83 76.58 -9.33
CA ARG A 231 6.97 75.81 -9.84
C ARG A 231 7.75 75.14 -8.70
N ALA A 232 8.08 75.87 -7.63
CA ALA A 232 8.82 75.29 -6.49
C ALA A 232 8.08 74.11 -5.82
N ALA A 233 6.75 74.16 -5.74
CA ALA A 233 5.93 73.06 -5.23
C ALA A 233 5.92 71.87 -6.21
N ALA A 234 5.63 72.09 -7.49
CA ALA A 234 5.56 71.03 -8.51
C ALA A 234 6.94 70.43 -8.88
N GLU A 235 8.03 71.12 -8.57
CA GLU A 235 9.43 70.66 -8.69
C GLU A 235 9.93 69.93 -7.42
N SER A 236 9.15 69.94 -6.32
CA SER A 236 9.58 69.40 -5.04
C SER A 236 9.87 67.90 -5.10
N ALA A 237 10.98 67.48 -4.51
CA ALA A 237 11.33 66.08 -4.29
C ALA A 237 10.71 65.52 -2.99
N ILE A 238 10.56 66.38 -1.98
CA ILE A 238 9.87 66.10 -0.73
C ILE A 238 8.35 66.36 -0.93
N PRO A 239 7.44 65.46 -0.51
CA PRO A 239 6.01 65.72 -0.58
C PRO A 239 5.59 67.01 0.15
N LEU A 240 4.58 67.70 -0.35
CA LEU A 240 4.15 69.02 0.11
C LEU A 240 2.63 69.09 0.36
N ILE A 241 2.26 69.51 1.57
CA ILE A 241 0.89 69.88 1.93
C ILE A 241 0.75 71.41 1.88
N SER A 242 -0.21 71.92 1.12
CA SER A 242 -0.61 73.33 1.19
C SER A 242 -1.73 73.54 2.20
N ALA A 243 -1.61 74.59 3.01
CA ALA A 243 -2.51 74.92 4.11
C ALA A 243 -2.66 76.45 4.23
N VAL A 244 -3.02 77.09 3.11
CA VAL A 244 -2.88 78.54 2.90
C VAL A 244 -4.21 79.29 2.96
N GLY A 245 -5.31 78.69 2.50
CA GLY A 245 -6.65 79.31 2.46
C GLY A 245 -7.76 78.40 3.00
N HIS A 246 -8.94 78.95 3.27
CA HIS A 246 -10.11 78.18 3.73
C HIS A 246 -10.79 77.42 2.58
N GLU A 247 -11.91 76.74 2.83
CA GLU A 247 -12.58 75.88 1.84
C GLU A 247 -12.95 76.58 0.51
N THR A 248 -13.25 77.88 0.55
CA THR A 248 -13.51 78.73 -0.62
C THR A 248 -12.26 79.26 -1.32
N ASP A 249 -11.14 79.35 -0.61
CA ASP A 249 -10.02 80.21 -0.99
C ASP A 249 -8.93 79.38 -1.67
N TRP A 250 -9.16 79.00 -2.93
CA TRP A 250 -8.24 78.15 -3.70
C TRP A 250 -7.08 78.97 -4.28
N THR A 251 -5.87 78.65 -3.87
CA THR A 251 -4.62 79.24 -4.40
C THR A 251 -3.95 78.33 -5.43
N LEU A 252 -3.05 78.87 -6.26
CA LEU A 252 -2.34 78.06 -7.26
C LEU A 252 -1.33 77.08 -6.63
N ILE A 253 -0.82 77.36 -5.42
CA ILE A 253 -0.05 76.37 -4.66
C ILE A 253 -0.92 75.19 -4.20
N ASP A 254 -2.20 75.39 -3.83
CA ASP A 254 -3.10 74.28 -3.47
C ASP A 254 -3.31 73.28 -4.62
N LEU A 255 -3.25 73.77 -5.87
CA LEU A 255 -3.36 72.95 -7.06
C LEU A 255 -2.07 72.17 -7.37
N ALA A 256 -0.90 72.76 -7.10
CA ALA A 256 0.41 72.15 -7.36
C ALA A 256 0.95 71.29 -6.21
N ALA A 257 0.52 71.52 -4.97
CA ALA A 257 0.85 70.70 -3.81
C ALA A 257 0.35 69.26 -3.99
N ASP A 258 1.02 68.29 -3.35
CA ASP A 258 0.62 66.89 -3.42
C ASP A 258 -0.73 66.66 -2.74
N LEU A 259 -0.99 67.40 -1.65
CA LEU A 259 -2.29 67.46 -0.99
C LEU A 259 -2.61 68.87 -0.49
N ARG A 260 -3.91 69.20 -0.46
CA ARG A 260 -4.46 70.42 0.14
C ARG A 260 -5.08 70.10 1.50
N ALA A 261 -4.81 70.92 2.51
CA ALA A 261 -5.51 70.95 3.78
C ALA A 261 -6.33 72.25 3.91
N PRO A 262 -7.57 72.22 4.42
CA PRO A 262 -8.43 73.41 4.52
C PRO A 262 -8.05 74.34 5.69
N THR A 263 -7.16 73.90 6.59
CA THR A 263 -6.62 74.67 7.72
C THR A 263 -5.21 74.22 8.07
N PRO A 264 -4.37 75.08 8.69
CA PRO A 264 -3.06 74.69 9.24
C PRO A 264 -3.12 73.54 10.25
N THR A 265 -4.16 73.51 11.09
CA THR A 265 -4.39 72.40 12.03
C THR A 265 -4.74 71.12 11.30
N GLY A 266 -5.59 71.17 10.27
CA GLY A 266 -5.89 70.05 9.39
C GLY A 266 -4.65 69.51 8.66
N ALA A 267 -3.73 70.39 8.26
CA ALA A 267 -2.46 69.98 7.68
C ALA A 267 -1.61 69.14 8.65
N ALA A 268 -1.52 69.59 9.90
CA ALA A 268 -0.89 68.82 10.98
C ALA A 268 -1.63 67.50 11.27
N GLU A 269 -2.97 67.46 11.17
CA GLU A 269 -3.76 66.24 11.38
C GLU A 269 -3.54 65.18 10.30
N ILE A 270 -3.33 65.59 9.04
CA ILE A 270 -3.09 64.70 7.90
C ILE A 270 -1.61 64.30 7.83
N ALA A 271 -0.71 65.17 8.27
CA ALA A 271 0.73 64.96 8.22
C ALA A 271 1.26 63.88 9.19
N VAL A 272 0.52 63.55 10.26
CA VAL A 272 0.95 62.54 11.26
C VAL A 272 -0.16 61.56 11.67
N PRO A 273 0.16 60.27 11.87
CA PRO A 273 -0.79 59.28 12.40
C PRO A 273 -1.13 59.54 13.87
N VAL A 274 -2.20 58.93 14.38
CA VAL A 274 -2.59 59.07 15.79
C VAL A 274 -1.80 58.07 16.65
N LYS A 275 -0.90 58.59 17.52
CA LYS A 275 -0.05 57.78 18.42
C LYS A 275 -0.84 56.80 19.29
N ALA A 276 -2.04 57.19 19.75
CA ALA A 276 -2.89 56.32 20.57
C ALA A 276 -3.35 55.05 19.82
N GLU A 277 -3.68 55.17 18.53
CA GLU A 277 -4.10 54.05 17.68
C GLU A 277 -2.94 53.10 17.36
N LEU A 278 -1.75 53.67 17.11
CA LEU A 278 -0.52 52.89 16.95
C LEU A 278 -0.15 52.11 18.22
N LEU A 279 -0.26 52.74 19.40
CA LEU A 279 -0.05 52.08 20.69
C LEU A 279 -1.11 51.00 20.98
N ALA A 280 -2.38 51.25 20.67
CA ALA A 280 -3.45 50.26 20.79
C ALA A 280 -3.19 49.04 19.88
N SER A 281 -2.75 49.28 18.64
CA SER A 281 -2.41 48.25 17.66
C SER A 281 -1.19 47.42 18.09
N LEU A 282 -0.13 48.05 18.58
CA LEU A 282 1.04 47.37 19.16
C LEU A 282 0.66 46.52 20.37
N ASN A 283 -0.21 47.02 21.24
CA ASN A 283 -0.72 46.27 22.39
C ASN A 283 -1.58 45.06 21.98
N ASP A 284 -2.40 45.16 20.92
CA ASP A 284 -3.13 44.02 20.38
C ASP A 284 -2.20 42.94 19.81
N LEU A 285 -1.23 43.34 18.98
CA LEU A 285 -0.23 42.45 18.40
C LEU A 285 0.58 41.73 19.49
N ASN A 286 1.02 42.45 20.53
CA ASN A 286 1.74 41.89 21.67
C ASN A 286 0.87 40.89 22.48
N ARG A 287 -0.41 41.22 22.70
CA ARG A 287 -1.38 40.31 23.38
C ARG A 287 -1.58 39.03 22.57
N ARG A 288 -1.71 39.14 21.24
CA ARG A 288 -1.87 38.01 20.32
C ARG A 288 -0.62 37.15 20.22
N LEU A 289 0.56 37.75 20.17
CA LEU A 289 1.86 37.08 20.21
C LEU A 289 2.00 36.27 21.51
N SER A 290 1.79 36.93 22.65
CA SER A 290 1.87 36.30 23.98
C SER A 290 0.90 35.12 24.13
N ALA A 291 -0.37 35.30 23.73
CA ALA A 291 -1.35 34.22 23.75
C ALA A 291 -1.03 33.09 22.76
N GLY A 292 -0.40 33.40 21.61
CA GLY A 292 0.11 32.42 20.65
C GLY A 292 1.22 31.55 21.23
N LEU A 293 2.23 32.18 21.85
CA LEU A 293 3.34 31.49 22.52
C LEU A 293 2.84 30.59 23.67
N LEU A 294 1.92 31.07 24.50
CA LEU A 294 1.32 30.27 25.57
C LEU A 294 0.56 29.05 25.03
N ARG A 295 -0.23 29.20 23.96
CA ARG A 295 -0.90 28.06 23.30
C ARG A 295 0.09 27.07 22.69
N LEU A 296 1.16 27.54 22.06
CA LEU A 296 2.20 26.67 21.49
C LEU A 296 2.90 25.84 22.57
N VAL A 297 3.32 26.47 23.67
CA VAL A 297 3.95 25.76 24.80
C VAL A 297 2.96 24.79 25.45
N ALA A 298 1.67 25.14 25.53
CA ALA A 298 0.63 24.24 26.02
C ALA A 298 0.42 23.02 25.10
N SER A 299 0.34 23.19 23.77
CA SER A 299 0.18 22.05 22.84
C SER A 299 1.38 21.13 22.91
N ARG A 300 2.62 21.67 22.82
CA ARG A 300 3.85 20.86 22.91
C ARG A 300 3.96 20.12 24.25
N ARG A 301 3.50 20.69 25.37
CA ARG A 301 3.40 19.98 26.66
C ARG A 301 2.37 18.86 26.66
N THR A 302 1.25 19.01 25.95
CA THR A 302 0.22 17.96 25.82
C THR A 302 0.67 16.85 24.87
N GLU A 303 1.27 17.19 23.73
CA GLU A 303 1.89 16.26 22.78
C GLU A 303 3.00 15.43 23.47
N LEU A 304 3.89 16.08 24.23
CA LEU A 304 4.94 15.39 24.99
C LEU A 304 4.36 14.43 26.04
N ARG A 305 3.28 14.80 26.74
CA ARG A 305 2.59 13.90 27.67
C ARG A 305 1.93 12.72 26.95
N ALA A 306 1.32 12.94 25.80
CA ALA A 306 0.71 11.87 25.00
C ALA A 306 1.77 10.89 24.48
N ALA A 307 2.89 11.40 23.97
CA ALA A 307 4.02 10.58 23.54
C ALA A 307 4.66 9.81 24.71
N ALA A 308 4.81 10.45 25.88
CA ALA A 308 5.32 9.78 27.08
C ALA A 308 4.35 8.72 27.63
N ALA A 309 3.03 8.92 27.52
CA ALA A 309 2.02 7.95 27.91
C ALA A 309 1.89 6.78 26.92
N ALA A 310 2.38 6.93 25.69
CA ALA A 310 2.48 5.85 24.70
C ALA A 310 3.73 4.97 24.89
N LEU A 311 4.67 5.34 25.77
CA LEU A 311 5.79 4.48 26.15
C LEU A 311 5.29 3.39 27.13
N PRO A 312 5.61 2.10 26.91
CA PRO A 312 5.31 1.05 27.88
C PRO A 312 5.98 1.34 29.23
N ALA A 313 5.36 0.93 30.35
CA ALA A 313 6.01 1.13 31.64
C ALA A 313 7.31 0.30 31.71
N PRO A 314 8.36 0.75 32.45
CA PRO A 314 9.65 0.05 32.47
C PRO A 314 9.59 -1.43 32.87
N ARG A 315 8.58 -1.81 33.68
CA ARG A 315 8.30 -3.21 34.05
C ARG A 315 7.78 -4.04 32.87
N ASP A 316 7.01 -3.44 31.97
CA ASP A 316 6.35 -4.10 30.84
C ASP A 316 7.37 -4.38 29.72
N LEU A 317 8.32 -3.47 29.51
CA LEU A 317 9.49 -3.66 28.64
C LEU A 317 10.32 -4.91 29.03
N LEU A 318 10.42 -5.19 30.33
CA LEU A 318 11.16 -6.32 30.87
C LEU A 318 10.30 -7.58 31.08
N ALA A 319 8.97 -7.51 30.93
CA ALA A 319 8.07 -8.62 31.23
C ALA A 319 8.32 -9.84 30.33
N LEU A 320 8.39 -9.66 29.00
CA LEU A 320 8.64 -10.76 28.06
C LEU A 320 10.08 -11.32 28.14
N PRO A 321 11.15 -10.51 28.25
CA PRO A 321 12.49 -11.01 28.56
C PRO A 321 12.56 -11.82 29.85
N ARG A 322 11.90 -11.34 30.93
CA ARG A 322 11.87 -12.03 32.23
C ARG A 322 11.11 -13.35 32.16
N GLN A 323 9.92 -13.36 31.54
CA GLN A 323 9.16 -14.59 31.32
C GLN A 323 9.96 -15.63 30.52
N ARG A 324 10.73 -15.21 29.50
CA ARG A 324 11.63 -16.09 28.74
C ARG A 324 12.76 -16.64 29.61
N PHE A 325 13.35 -15.82 30.49
CA PHE A 325 14.36 -16.27 31.45
C PHE A 325 13.77 -17.30 32.44
N ASP A 326 12.61 -17.01 33.02
CA ASP A 326 11.93 -17.88 33.99
C ASP A 326 11.59 -19.25 33.36
N PHE A 327 11.10 -19.27 32.10
CA PHE A 327 10.91 -20.51 31.35
C PHE A 327 12.22 -21.25 31.06
N ALA A 328 13.29 -20.53 30.70
CA ALA A 328 14.60 -21.15 30.43
C ALA A 328 15.19 -21.79 31.70
N ALA A 329 15.11 -21.11 32.84
CA ALA A 329 15.54 -21.62 34.14
C ALA A 329 14.74 -22.88 34.57
N GLY A 330 13.41 -22.80 34.53
CA GLY A 330 12.54 -23.95 34.86
C GLY A 330 12.64 -25.11 33.87
N ASN A 331 13.07 -24.87 32.63
CA ASN A 331 13.39 -25.94 31.67
C ASN A 331 14.75 -26.58 31.96
N LEU A 332 15.76 -25.78 32.33
CA LEU A 332 17.08 -26.26 32.71
C LEU A 332 17.02 -27.14 33.96
N GLU A 333 16.34 -26.70 35.02
CA GLU A 333 16.19 -27.46 36.28
C GLU A 333 15.50 -28.81 36.05
N ARG A 334 14.40 -28.81 35.27
CA ARG A 334 13.69 -30.05 34.90
C ARG A 334 14.54 -30.95 34.00
N GLY A 335 15.28 -30.38 33.05
CA GLY A 335 16.21 -31.12 32.19
C GLY A 335 17.33 -31.80 32.98
N LEU A 336 17.99 -31.07 33.88
CA LEU A 336 19.02 -31.60 34.78
C LEU A 336 18.45 -32.70 35.69
N SER A 337 17.26 -32.50 36.25
CA SER A 337 16.57 -33.49 37.10
C SER A 337 16.24 -34.77 36.35
N VAL A 338 15.70 -34.68 35.14
CA VAL A 338 15.39 -35.84 34.27
C VAL A 338 16.68 -36.55 33.85
N ASN A 339 17.71 -35.81 33.41
CA ASN A 339 18.97 -36.40 32.97
C ASN A 339 19.70 -37.12 34.12
N THR A 340 19.72 -36.53 35.32
CA THR A 340 20.30 -37.17 36.52
C THR A 340 19.57 -38.47 36.88
N ARG A 341 18.22 -38.48 36.80
CA ARG A 341 17.42 -39.69 37.00
C ARG A 341 17.68 -40.75 35.91
N ALA A 342 17.84 -40.35 34.66
CA ALA A 342 18.16 -41.25 33.54
C ALA A 342 19.54 -41.89 33.71
N HIS A 343 20.58 -41.11 34.03
CA HIS A 343 21.91 -41.61 34.33
C HIS A 343 21.93 -42.54 35.55
N ARG A 344 21.26 -42.18 36.65
CA ARG A 344 21.12 -43.05 37.83
C ARG A 344 20.40 -44.36 37.52
N THR A 345 19.38 -44.33 36.66
CA THR A 345 18.68 -45.54 36.20
C THR A 345 19.57 -46.41 35.31
N ARG A 346 20.41 -45.81 34.45
CA ARG A 346 21.40 -46.54 33.64
C ARG A 346 22.47 -47.21 34.51
N LEU A 347 22.94 -46.51 35.54
CA LEU A 347 23.88 -47.04 36.53
C LEU A 347 23.28 -48.24 37.29
N MET A 348 22.09 -48.07 37.89
CA MET A 348 21.39 -49.13 38.63
C MET A 348 21.13 -50.39 37.79
N ARG A 349 20.84 -50.23 36.48
CA ARG A 349 20.71 -51.36 35.55
C ARG A 349 22.04 -52.09 35.29
N ALA A 350 23.16 -51.36 35.25
CA ALA A 350 24.48 -51.97 35.10
C ALA A 350 24.94 -52.65 36.40
N GLU A 351 24.74 -52.01 37.55
CA GLU A 351 25.01 -52.56 38.88
C GLU A 351 24.24 -53.87 39.12
N ALA A 352 22.95 -53.92 38.78
CA ALA A 352 22.13 -55.12 38.90
C ALA A 352 22.71 -56.33 38.13
N LEU A 353 23.25 -56.09 36.93
CA LEU A 353 23.88 -57.11 36.07
C LEU A 353 25.29 -57.55 36.53
N LEU A 354 25.90 -56.78 37.44
CA LEU A 354 27.24 -57.03 38.00
C LEU A 354 27.20 -57.44 39.47
N THR A 355 26.01 -57.68 40.03
CA THR A 355 25.84 -58.19 41.40
C THR A 355 26.55 -59.55 41.56
N PRO A 356 27.30 -59.80 42.67
CA PRO A 356 28.01 -61.06 42.87
C PRO A 356 27.12 -62.31 42.74
N LEU A 357 25.86 -62.22 43.16
CA LEU A 357 24.88 -63.31 43.06
C LEU A 357 24.50 -63.64 41.59
N THR A 358 24.35 -62.65 40.72
CA THR A 358 24.01 -62.89 39.30
C THR A 358 25.21 -63.38 38.51
N LEU A 359 26.41 -62.87 38.82
CA LEU A 359 27.68 -63.37 38.27
C LEU A 359 27.93 -64.82 38.70
N ALA A 360 27.78 -65.14 39.99
CA ALA A 360 27.87 -66.51 40.50
C ALA A 360 26.85 -67.44 39.83
N ARG A 361 25.57 -67.04 39.75
CA ARG A 361 24.53 -67.84 39.08
C ARG A 361 24.85 -68.09 37.61
N ARG A 362 25.38 -67.09 36.89
CA ARG A 362 25.82 -67.26 35.48
C ARG A 362 27.01 -68.21 35.36
N THR A 363 28.00 -68.13 36.25
CA THR A 363 29.17 -69.03 36.20
C THR A 363 28.82 -70.47 36.58
N THR A 364 27.93 -70.69 37.54
CA THR A 364 27.37 -72.03 37.82
C THR A 364 26.61 -72.57 36.61
N GLN A 365 25.65 -71.81 36.05
CA GLN A 365 24.93 -72.25 34.85
C GLN A 365 25.82 -72.51 33.63
N ALA A 366 26.98 -71.84 33.52
CA ALA A 366 27.96 -72.13 32.49
C ALA A 366 28.73 -73.45 32.75
N ARG A 367 29.08 -73.74 34.02
CA ARG A 367 29.67 -75.01 34.46
C ARG A 367 28.71 -76.18 34.25
N ASP A 368 27.46 -76.06 34.72
CA ASP A 368 26.43 -77.10 34.58
C ASP A 368 26.22 -77.47 33.10
N ARG A 369 26.23 -76.47 32.21
CA ARG A 369 26.16 -76.67 30.75
C ARG A 369 27.40 -77.33 30.18
N LEU A 370 28.60 -77.00 30.68
CA LEU A 370 29.85 -77.63 30.26
C LEU A 370 29.85 -79.12 30.65
N THR A 371 29.58 -79.45 31.91
CA THR A 371 29.48 -80.83 32.39
C THR A 371 28.40 -81.62 31.64
N GLY A 372 27.24 -81.02 31.41
CA GLY A 372 26.18 -81.63 30.58
C GLY A 372 26.55 -81.82 29.10
N LEU A 373 27.53 -81.07 28.57
CA LEU A 373 28.09 -81.29 27.22
C LEU A 373 29.20 -82.35 27.24
N GLU A 374 30.04 -82.39 28.27
CA GLU A 374 31.07 -83.41 28.50
C GLU A 374 30.45 -84.81 28.62
N GLU A 375 29.41 -84.97 29.44
CA GLU A 375 28.66 -86.24 29.54
C GLU A 375 28.02 -86.65 28.22
N ARG A 376 27.51 -85.68 27.43
CA ARG A 376 26.90 -85.96 26.13
C ARG A 376 27.95 -86.34 25.10
N LEU A 377 29.13 -85.73 25.13
CA LEU A 377 30.27 -86.09 24.29
C LEU A 377 30.77 -87.50 24.63
N ALA A 378 30.97 -87.82 25.91
CA ALA A 378 31.38 -89.15 26.35
C ALA A 378 30.37 -90.24 25.96
N ARG A 379 29.06 -89.97 26.12
CA ARG A 379 27.99 -90.87 25.66
C ARG A 379 27.96 -91.00 24.13
N ALA A 380 28.09 -89.92 23.39
CA ALA A 380 28.12 -89.94 21.92
C ALA A 380 29.34 -90.70 21.37
N LEU A 381 30.53 -90.51 21.96
CA LEU A 381 31.75 -91.25 21.60
C LEU A 381 31.59 -92.75 21.88
N THR A 382 31.06 -93.11 23.04
CA THR A 382 30.79 -94.52 23.39
C THR A 382 29.83 -95.18 22.39
N VAL A 383 28.73 -94.50 22.03
CA VAL A 383 27.76 -94.99 21.04
C VAL A 383 28.39 -95.05 19.63
N ALA A 384 29.20 -94.07 19.24
CA ALA A 384 29.89 -94.07 17.95
C ALA A 384 30.85 -95.26 17.84
N ILE A 385 31.71 -95.47 18.85
CA ILE A 385 32.66 -96.60 18.92
C ILE A 385 31.92 -97.94 18.90
N ALA A 386 30.83 -98.08 19.66
CA ALA A 386 30.00 -99.29 19.64
C ALA A 386 29.39 -99.54 18.25
N SER A 387 28.82 -98.50 17.61
CA SER A 387 28.20 -98.62 16.28
C SER A 387 29.22 -98.96 15.17
N GLN A 388 30.43 -98.41 15.25
CA GLN A 388 31.50 -98.69 14.30
C GLN A 388 32.10 -100.08 14.51
N SER A 389 32.17 -100.54 15.77
CA SER A 389 32.55 -101.93 16.11
C SER A 389 31.50 -102.93 15.62
N GLN A 390 30.21 -102.63 15.77
CA GLN A 390 29.11 -103.43 15.20
C GLN A 390 29.16 -103.47 13.67
N ARG A 391 29.44 -102.33 13.00
CA ARG A 391 29.65 -102.28 11.55
C ARG A 391 30.84 -103.13 11.11
N LEU A 392 31.98 -103.03 11.81
CA LEU A 392 33.17 -103.83 11.54
C LEU A 392 32.87 -105.33 11.67
N ASN A 393 32.17 -105.74 12.73
CA ASN A 393 31.75 -107.13 12.94
C ASN A 393 30.72 -107.62 11.90
N ALA A 394 29.81 -106.75 11.46
CA ALA A 394 28.84 -107.08 10.41
C ALA A 394 29.49 -107.22 9.02
N VAL A 395 30.58 -106.48 8.74
CA VAL A 395 31.38 -106.60 7.52
C VAL A 395 32.31 -107.81 7.59
N SER A 396 33.03 -108.03 8.69
CA SER A 396 33.92 -109.19 8.85
C SER A 396 33.16 -110.51 8.80
N GLY A 397 31.97 -110.59 9.43
CA GLY A 397 31.10 -111.76 9.33
C GLY A 397 30.68 -112.11 7.89
N ARG A 398 30.46 -111.09 7.05
CA ARG A 398 30.14 -111.25 5.61
C ARG A 398 31.34 -111.66 4.76
N LEU A 399 32.57 -111.45 5.25
CA LEU A 399 33.82 -111.87 4.60
C LEU A 399 34.28 -113.28 5.03
N THR A 400 33.48 -114.00 5.84
CA THR A 400 33.77 -115.40 6.16
C THR A 400 33.29 -116.34 5.04
N PRO A 401 34.03 -117.41 4.70
CA PRO A 401 33.61 -118.39 3.70
C PRO A 401 32.53 -119.37 4.22
N ALA A 402 32.29 -119.41 5.53
CA ALA A 402 31.35 -120.33 6.19
C ALA A 402 29.92 -120.33 5.62
N PRO A 403 29.23 -119.19 5.41
CA PRO A 403 27.91 -119.19 4.77
C PRO A 403 27.91 -119.75 3.34
N LEU A 404 28.96 -119.48 2.56
CA LEU A 404 29.10 -119.97 1.19
C LEU A 404 29.30 -121.49 1.16
N ILE A 405 30.20 -122.01 1.99
CA ILE A 405 30.44 -123.45 2.18
C ILE A 405 29.15 -124.16 2.63
N ARG A 406 28.38 -123.55 3.54
CA ARG A 406 27.09 -124.10 4.00
C ARG A 406 26.05 -124.16 2.88
N GLN A 407 25.95 -123.13 2.04
CA GLN A 407 25.06 -123.15 0.86
C GLN A 407 25.49 -124.21 -0.16
N ILE A 408 26.79 -124.35 -0.44
CA ILE A 408 27.32 -125.35 -1.37
C ILE A 408 27.00 -126.77 -0.89
N ARG A 409 27.25 -127.09 0.39
CA ARG A 409 26.92 -128.40 0.98
C ARG A 409 25.42 -128.71 0.88
N LEU A 410 24.55 -127.77 1.29
CA LEU A 410 23.09 -127.93 1.20
C LEU A 410 22.59 -128.07 -0.25
N GLY A 411 23.27 -127.44 -1.20
CA GLY A 411 23.02 -127.60 -2.63
C GLY A 411 23.37 -128.99 -3.14
N GLN A 412 24.54 -129.51 -2.77
CA GLN A 412 25.01 -130.85 -3.13
C GLN A 412 24.11 -131.96 -2.53
N GLU A 413 23.72 -131.83 -1.26
CA GLU A 413 22.79 -132.76 -0.59
C GLU A 413 21.41 -132.79 -1.28
N ARG A 414 20.88 -131.61 -1.69
CA ARG A 414 19.65 -131.51 -2.48
C ARG A 414 19.79 -132.11 -3.88
N LEU A 415 20.93 -131.90 -4.55
CA LEU A 415 21.17 -132.45 -5.89
C LEU A 415 21.22 -133.99 -5.86
N GLY A 416 21.92 -134.58 -4.88
CA GLY A 416 22.02 -136.02 -4.70
C GLY A 416 20.67 -136.69 -4.36
N THR A 417 19.88 -136.07 -3.48
CA THR A 417 18.54 -136.57 -3.12
C THR A 417 17.52 -136.41 -4.25
N LEU A 418 17.62 -135.38 -5.09
CA LEU A 418 16.79 -135.26 -6.30
C LEU A 418 17.19 -136.27 -7.39
N SER A 419 18.49 -136.44 -7.64
CA SER A 419 19.03 -137.40 -8.62
C SER A 419 18.63 -138.84 -8.30
N THR A 420 18.79 -139.27 -7.05
CA THR A 420 18.40 -140.62 -6.61
C THR A 420 16.89 -140.87 -6.64
N ARG A 421 16.06 -139.85 -6.41
CA ARG A 421 14.60 -139.95 -6.62
C ARG A 421 14.26 -140.08 -8.11
N LEU A 422 14.86 -139.26 -8.97
CA LEU A 422 14.61 -139.28 -10.42
C LEU A 422 14.97 -140.64 -11.04
N GLY A 423 16.10 -141.24 -10.64
CA GLY A 423 16.48 -142.60 -11.06
C GLY A 423 15.46 -143.67 -10.66
N ARG A 424 15.00 -143.66 -9.39
CA ARG A 424 13.99 -144.60 -8.89
C ARG A 424 12.65 -144.45 -9.60
N THR A 425 12.16 -143.22 -9.78
CA THR A 425 10.88 -142.96 -10.46
C THR A 425 10.93 -143.34 -11.95
N GLY A 426 12.06 -143.12 -12.63
CA GLY A 426 12.26 -143.58 -14.01
C GLY A 426 12.22 -145.11 -14.15
N GLN A 427 12.81 -145.84 -13.21
CA GLN A 427 12.75 -147.30 -13.15
C GLN A 427 11.30 -147.79 -12.91
N GLN A 428 10.60 -147.25 -11.91
CA GLN A 428 9.20 -147.61 -11.62
C GLN A 428 8.29 -147.39 -12.83
N LEU A 429 8.32 -146.20 -13.44
CA LEU A 429 7.49 -145.86 -14.60
C LEU A 429 7.72 -146.80 -15.79
N THR A 430 8.96 -147.27 -15.98
CA THR A 430 9.31 -148.24 -17.02
C THR A 430 8.77 -149.64 -16.70
N GLN A 431 8.78 -150.02 -15.42
CA GLN A 431 8.29 -151.32 -14.95
C GLN A 431 6.75 -151.42 -14.97
N GLU A 432 6.05 -150.36 -14.56
CA GLU A 432 4.58 -150.24 -14.68
C GLU A 432 4.11 -150.36 -16.13
N ARG A 433 4.80 -149.70 -17.07
CA ARG A 433 4.48 -149.76 -18.51
C ARG A 433 4.65 -151.17 -19.08
N ARG A 434 5.66 -151.93 -18.63
CA ARG A 434 5.81 -153.36 -18.99
C ARG A 434 4.69 -154.22 -18.42
N ALA A 435 4.38 -154.09 -17.13
CA ALA A 435 3.30 -154.85 -16.50
C ALA A 435 1.92 -154.59 -17.16
N ARG A 436 1.70 -153.36 -17.64
CA ARG A 436 0.48 -152.98 -18.38
C ARG A 436 0.43 -153.53 -19.82
N LEU A 437 1.57 -153.74 -20.47
CA LEU A 437 1.64 -154.44 -21.76
C LEU A 437 1.32 -155.94 -21.60
N ASP A 438 1.89 -156.58 -20.57
CA ASP A 438 1.64 -158.01 -20.28
C ASP A 438 0.16 -158.28 -19.94
N SER A 439 -0.50 -157.40 -19.20
CA SER A 439 -1.92 -157.58 -18.87
C SER A 439 -2.84 -157.39 -20.08
N LEU A 440 -2.53 -156.46 -20.99
CA LEU A 440 -3.24 -156.29 -22.26
C LEU A 440 -3.03 -157.49 -23.20
N SER A 441 -1.81 -158.05 -23.24
CA SER A 441 -1.52 -159.29 -23.99
C SER A 441 -2.33 -160.49 -23.49
N LYS A 442 -2.50 -160.62 -22.16
CA LYS A 442 -3.34 -161.64 -21.54
C LYS A 442 -4.83 -161.44 -21.82
N LEU A 443 -5.33 -160.20 -21.79
CA LEU A 443 -6.71 -159.87 -22.16
C LEU A 443 -7.02 -160.18 -23.63
N LEU A 444 -6.09 -159.91 -24.54
CA LEU A 444 -6.26 -160.23 -25.96
C LEU A 444 -6.51 -161.73 -26.21
N LYS A 445 -5.87 -162.61 -25.42
CA LYS A 445 -6.12 -164.07 -25.49
C LYS A 445 -7.50 -164.48 -24.97
N SER A 446 -8.11 -163.71 -24.07
CA SER A 446 -9.42 -164.05 -23.47
C SER A 446 -10.64 -163.72 -24.33
N LEU A 447 -10.46 -163.05 -25.47
CA LEU A 447 -11.53 -162.58 -26.37
C LEU A 447 -11.73 -163.44 -27.64
N SER A 448 -11.19 -164.67 -27.67
CA SER A 448 -11.26 -165.59 -28.80
C SER A 448 -12.36 -166.65 -28.62
N TYR A 449 -13.34 -166.71 -29.53
CA TYR A 449 -14.41 -167.73 -29.46
C TYR A 449 -13.93 -169.15 -29.79
N LYS A 450 -12.77 -169.30 -30.46
CA LYS A 450 -12.22 -170.60 -30.85
C LYS A 450 -11.84 -171.47 -29.64
N ASP A 451 -11.51 -170.83 -28.51
CA ASP A 451 -11.20 -171.49 -27.24
C ASP A 451 -12.46 -171.94 -26.46
N VAL A 452 -13.67 -171.64 -26.95
CA VAL A 452 -14.94 -172.09 -26.34
C VAL A 452 -15.43 -173.39 -27.00
N LEU A 453 -15.28 -173.52 -28.32
CA LEU A 453 -15.51 -174.79 -29.03
C LEU A 453 -14.63 -175.91 -28.46
N SER A 454 -13.35 -175.63 -28.16
CA SER A 454 -12.44 -176.61 -27.54
C SER A 454 -12.78 -177.02 -26.11
N ARG A 455 -13.83 -176.44 -25.50
CA ARG A 455 -14.31 -176.75 -24.13
C ARG A 455 -15.64 -177.52 -24.10
N GLY A 456 -16.06 -178.08 -25.24
CA GLY A 456 -17.21 -178.97 -25.30
C GLY A 456 -18.59 -178.28 -25.40
N TYR A 457 -18.62 -176.97 -25.68
CA TYR A 457 -19.86 -176.28 -26.02
C TYR A 457 -20.21 -176.48 -27.49
N ALA A 458 -21.47 -176.80 -27.76
CA ALA A 458 -22.03 -176.91 -29.11
C ALA A 458 -22.79 -175.63 -29.48
N LEU A 459 -22.63 -175.14 -30.72
CA LEU A 459 -23.34 -173.97 -31.22
C LEU A 459 -24.55 -174.40 -32.06
N VAL A 460 -25.75 -174.13 -31.56
CA VAL A 460 -27.01 -174.49 -32.22
C VAL A 460 -27.48 -173.35 -33.12
N ARG A 461 -27.89 -173.69 -34.35
CA ARG A 461 -28.30 -172.78 -35.41
C ARG A 461 -29.62 -173.23 -36.06
N ALA A 462 -30.41 -172.27 -36.50
CA ALA A 462 -31.54 -172.52 -37.40
C ALA A 462 -31.07 -172.75 -38.85
N ALA A 463 -31.98 -173.16 -39.74
CA ALA A 463 -31.70 -173.48 -41.14
C ALA A 463 -31.20 -172.27 -41.98
N ASP A 464 -31.41 -171.04 -41.50
CA ASP A 464 -30.92 -169.78 -42.06
C ASP A 464 -29.55 -169.35 -41.51
N GLY A 465 -28.93 -170.17 -40.66
CA GLY A 465 -27.60 -169.95 -40.06
C GLY A 465 -27.59 -169.07 -38.80
N GLN A 466 -28.74 -168.50 -38.39
CA GLN A 466 -28.86 -167.70 -37.17
C GLN A 466 -28.61 -168.57 -35.91
N PRO A 467 -27.82 -168.09 -34.94
CA PRO A 467 -27.57 -168.83 -33.70
C PRO A 467 -28.78 -168.71 -32.76
N LEU A 468 -29.43 -169.84 -32.46
CA LEU A 468 -30.62 -169.89 -31.62
C LEU A 468 -30.28 -169.64 -30.15
N ARG A 469 -31.15 -168.90 -29.44
CA ARG A 469 -30.87 -168.41 -28.07
C ARG A 469 -32.02 -168.59 -27.07
N ASN A 470 -33.23 -168.88 -27.51
CA ASN A 470 -34.39 -169.08 -26.65
C ASN A 470 -35.17 -170.33 -27.08
N PRO A 471 -35.75 -171.12 -26.14
CA PRO A 471 -36.52 -172.31 -26.49
C PRO A 471 -37.87 -172.04 -27.18
N ALA A 472 -38.37 -170.80 -27.14
CA ALA A 472 -39.69 -170.46 -27.68
C ALA A 472 -39.74 -170.34 -29.22
N ASP A 473 -38.58 -170.26 -29.88
CA ASP A 473 -38.46 -169.99 -31.31
C ASP A 473 -38.50 -171.28 -32.18
N ALA A 474 -38.82 -172.44 -31.59
CA ALA A 474 -38.80 -173.76 -32.24
C ALA A 474 -39.97 -174.67 -31.76
N PRO A 475 -41.16 -174.58 -32.38
CA PRO A 475 -42.28 -175.50 -32.12
C PRO A 475 -42.03 -176.91 -32.70
N ALA A 476 -42.89 -177.88 -32.37
CA ALA A 476 -42.75 -179.26 -32.85
C ALA A 476 -42.73 -179.37 -34.39
N GLY A 477 -41.84 -180.23 -34.92
CA GLY A 477 -41.61 -180.46 -36.35
C GLY A 477 -40.52 -179.59 -37.00
N THR A 478 -39.66 -178.92 -36.22
CA THR A 478 -38.60 -178.03 -36.76
C THR A 478 -37.20 -178.63 -36.75
N LEU A 479 -36.47 -178.49 -37.87
CA LEU A 479 -35.10 -178.94 -38.08
C LEU A 479 -34.03 -177.94 -37.59
N LEU A 480 -32.99 -178.46 -36.93
CA LEU A 480 -31.92 -177.72 -36.26
C LEU A 480 -30.53 -178.21 -36.69
N SER A 481 -29.52 -177.33 -36.68
CA SER A 481 -28.11 -177.63 -36.95
C SER A 481 -27.23 -177.37 -35.73
N ILE A 482 -26.30 -178.27 -35.41
CA ILE A 482 -25.43 -178.22 -34.23
C ILE A 482 -23.95 -178.33 -34.62
N GLU A 483 -23.15 -177.32 -34.28
CA GLU A 483 -21.73 -177.19 -34.62
C GLU A 483 -20.83 -177.46 -33.39
N LEU A 484 -19.87 -178.38 -33.51
CA LEU A 484 -18.98 -178.88 -32.44
C LEU A 484 -17.50 -178.68 -32.80
N ALA A 485 -16.61 -178.91 -31.83
CA ALA A 485 -15.16 -178.79 -31.96
C ALA A 485 -14.50 -179.54 -33.13
N GLY A 486 -15.18 -180.53 -33.72
CA GLY A 486 -14.66 -181.36 -34.82
C GLY A 486 -15.73 -181.85 -35.82
N GLY A 487 -16.92 -181.26 -35.87
CA GLY A 487 -17.99 -181.72 -36.76
C GLY A 487 -19.34 -181.02 -36.57
N GLN A 488 -20.33 -181.39 -37.38
CA GLN A 488 -21.66 -180.76 -37.43
C GLN A 488 -22.75 -181.83 -37.61
N ILE A 489 -23.93 -181.63 -37.00
CA ILE A 489 -25.01 -182.63 -36.89
C ILE A 489 -26.39 -181.95 -36.99
N SER A 490 -27.44 -182.67 -37.39
CA SER A 490 -28.83 -182.17 -37.50
C SER A 490 -29.79 -182.86 -36.53
N ALA A 491 -30.87 -182.17 -36.10
CA ALA A 491 -31.89 -182.69 -35.15
C ALA A 491 -33.29 -182.12 -35.39
N GLU A 492 -34.33 -182.68 -34.75
CA GLU A 492 -35.75 -182.28 -34.85
C GLU A 492 -36.43 -182.25 -33.46
N VAL A 493 -37.50 -181.47 -33.27
CA VAL A 493 -38.18 -181.21 -31.97
C VAL A 493 -39.63 -181.74 -31.99
N VAL A 494 -40.12 -182.29 -30.87
CA VAL A 494 -41.50 -182.83 -30.71
C VAL A 494 -42.04 -182.48 -29.32
N GLU A 495 -43.37 -182.29 -29.20
CA GLU A 495 -44.09 -181.99 -27.95
C GLU A 495 -44.50 -183.28 -27.21
N GLY A 496 -44.38 -183.34 -25.89
CA GLY A 496 -44.60 -184.59 -25.14
C GLY A 496 -44.67 -184.46 -23.61
N ASP A 497 -45.29 -185.46 -22.99
CA ASP A 497 -45.60 -185.57 -21.56
C ASP A 497 -44.36 -185.92 -20.69
N GLY A 498 -44.49 -185.86 -19.36
CA GLY A 498 -43.41 -186.18 -18.42
C GLY A 498 -42.97 -187.65 -18.47
N PRO A 499 -41.73 -187.98 -18.01
CA PRO A 499 -41.66 -188.59 -16.67
C PRO A 499 -40.32 -188.45 -15.89
N ALA A 500 -40.34 -188.99 -14.67
CA ALA A 500 -39.25 -189.73 -13.99
C ALA A 500 -37.84 -189.10 -13.76
N SER A 501 -37.64 -188.66 -12.52
CA SER A 501 -36.46 -188.89 -11.66
C SER A 501 -35.21 -189.62 -12.20
N SER A 502 -34.01 -189.04 -11.97
CA SER A 502 -32.87 -189.75 -11.35
C SER A 502 -31.70 -188.84 -10.90
N SER A 503 -30.86 -189.42 -10.03
CA SER A 503 -29.76 -188.95 -9.15
C SER A 503 -28.52 -188.17 -9.67
N ALA A 504 -28.00 -187.28 -8.79
CA ALA A 504 -26.58 -187.05 -8.37
C ALA A 504 -25.57 -186.12 -9.14
N GLY A 505 -24.81 -185.27 -8.40
CA GLY A 505 -23.35 -185.02 -8.62
C GLY A 505 -22.72 -183.58 -8.59
N SER A 506 -22.17 -183.12 -7.43
CA SER A 506 -21.12 -182.04 -7.26
C SER A 506 -21.47 -180.51 -7.40
N SER A 507 -20.55 -179.56 -7.07
CA SER A 507 -20.90 -178.31 -6.29
C SER A 507 -19.99 -177.02 -6.30
N THR A 508 -20.48 -175.90 -5.68
CA THR A 508 -19.83 -174.67 -5.01
C THR A 508 -20.12 -173.20 -5.54
N VAL A 509 -20.39 -172.18 -4.65
CA VAL A 509 -20.85 -170.75 -4.97
C VAL A 509 -20.63 -169.65 -3.83
N PRO A 510 -20.22 -168.35 -4.10
CA PRO A 510 -20.19 -167.21 -3.10
C PRO A 510 -20.43 -165.68 -3.52
N PRO A 511 -21.14 -164.80 -2.75
CA PRO A 511 -21.28 -163.30 -3.00
C PRO A 511 -21.29 -162.27 -1.78
N ALA A 512 -21.36 -160.91 -1.97
CA ALA A 512 -21.18 -159.81 -0.93
C ALA A 512 -22.02 -158.45 -1.04
N LYS A 513 -21.86 -157.41 -0.14
CA LYS A 513 -22.76 -156.17 0.04
C LYS A 513 -22.12 -154.72 0.25
N LYS A 514 -22.64 -153.75 1.10
CA LYS A 514 -22.56 -152.22 0.89
C LYS A 514 -22.05 -151.17 2.02
N PRO A 515 -22.71 -150.05 2.52
CA PRO A 515 -22.12 -148.63 2.62
C PRO A 515 -22.40 -147.67 3.87
N ARG A 516 -21.85 -146.39 3.98
CA ARG A 516 -22.45 -145.06 4.53
C ARG A 516 -21.52 -143.83 4.96
N ALA A 517 -21.79 -142.59 4.45
CA ALA A 517 -21.71 -141.13 4.93
C ALA A 517 -20.50 -140.28 5.56
N ALA A 518 -20.37 -138.96 5.16
CA ALA A 518 -20.29 -137.66 5.98
C ALA A 518 -19.16 -136.52 5.83
N LYS A 519 -19.58 -135.25 5.50
CA LYS A 519 -19.22 -133.81 5.89
C LYS A 519 -17.80 -133.05 5.86
N ALA A 520 -17.79 -131.81 5.29
CA ALA A 520 -17.35 -130.46 5.86
C ALA A 520 -16.18 -129.51 5.32
N ALA A 521 -16.57 -128.36 4.70
CA ALA A 521 -16.20 -126.90 4.86
C ALA A 521 -14.82 -126.16 4.65
N ALA A 522 -14.86 -124.95 4.03
CA ALA A 522 -13.86 -123.83 3.90
C ALA A 522 -14.48 -122.59 3.14
N SER A 523 -13.98 -121.33 2.96
CA SER A 523 -13.06 -120.36 3.65
C SER A 523 -13.03 -118.95 2.93
N LYS A 524 -12.35 -117.89 3.47
CA LYS A 524 -12.17 -116.46 2.98
C LYS A 524 -13.42 -115.52 3.04
N PRO A 525 -13.32 -114.15 2.96
CA PRO A 525 -12.19 -113.21 2.67
C PRO A 525 -11.95 -112.15 3.80
N ASP A 526 -11.26 -111.00 3.54
CA ASP A 526 -11.54 -109.70 4.23
C ASP A 526 -10.82 -108.42 3.68
N ALA A 527 -11.48 -107.25 3.78
CA ALA A 527 -11.03 -105.82 3.68
C ALA A 527 -12.25 -104.88 3.46
N PRO A 528 -12.24 -103.53 3.70
CA PRO A 528 -11.16 -102.63 4.13
C PRO A 528 -11.51 -101.85 5.44
N ALA A 529 -10.80 -100.76 5.77
CA ALA A 529 -11.13 -99.87 6.89
C ALA A 529 -10.82 -98.38 6.61
N SER A 530 -11.61 -97.48 7.21
CA SER A 530 -11.43 -96.02 7.19
C SER A 530 -12.05 -95.37 8.44
N ASN A 531 -11.38 -94.38 9.05
CA ASN A 531 -12.08 -93.23 9.62
C ASN A 531 -11.15 -92.04 9.97
N GLN A 532 -11.77 -90.86 10.08
CA GLN A 532 -11.17 -89.64 10.64
C GLN A 532 -11.64 -89.42 12.09
N GLY A 533 -11.04 -88.45 12.78
CA GLY A 533 -11.56 -87.88 14.03
C GLY A 533 -10.93 -86.52 14.29
N SER A 534 -11.72 -85.53 14.71
CA SER A 534 -11.26 -84.15 14.92
C SER A 534 -11.98 -83.47 16.10
N LEU A 535 -11.32 -82.45 16.65
CA LEU A 535 -11.90 -81.39 17.49
C LEU A 535 -12.69 -81.82 18.74
N PHE A 536 -11.99 -81.83 19.87
CA PHE A 536 -12.32 -81.01 21.04
C PHE A 536 -11.03 -80.37 21.59
#